data_AF-A0A370DSY2-F1
#
_entry.id   AF-A0A370DSY2-F1
#
_cell.length_a   1.000
_cell.length_b   1.000
_cell.length_c   1.000
_cell.angle_alpha   90.00
_cell.angle_beta   90.00
_cell.angle_gamma   90.00
#
_symmetry.space_group_name_H-M   'P 1'
#
loop_
_entity.id
_entity.type
_entity.pdbx_description
1 polymer ?
#
loop_
_entity_poly.entity_id
_entity_poly.type
_entity_poly.pdbx_seq_one_letter_code
_entity_poly.pdbx_strand_id
1 'polypeptide(L)'
;MAGNTSGRQWKIFHNASEWKMPCARVRQTLHRRRPSLIWAAGIWHLDIINDQLNWSKETYQIFGIEVDSPVSLGNFVAALHLEDTDRVLDAWDAAQLGAPYDIEHRIIADGKEKWVRERAEIHFNDRGQVISALV
;
A
#
# COMPACT_ATOMS: atom_id res chain seq x y z
N MET A 1 -2.08 44.19 21.39
CA MET A 1 -1.52 43.03 22.12
C MET A 1 -2.42 41.83 21.82
N ALA A 2 -1.91 40.88 21.02
CA ALA A 2 -1.74 39.44 21.34
C ALA A 2 -3.07 38.70 21.56
N GLY A 3 -3.39 37.56 20.95
CA GLY A 3 -2.70 36.61 20.07
C GLY A 3 -3.78 35.74 19.40
N ASN A 4 -3.56 34.59 18.81
CA ASN A 4 -2.39 33.78 18.59
C ASN A 4 -2.80 32.81 17.46
N THR A 5 -1.86 32.51 16.58
CA THR A 5 -1.98 31.66 15.40
C THR A 5 -2.46 30.25 15.78
N SER A 6 -3.61 29.80 15.28
CA SER A 6 -4.02 28.40 15.37
C SER A 6 -3.23 27.55 14.37
N GLY A 7 -2.01 27.22 14.74
CA GLY A 7 -1.25 26.13 14.12
C GLY A 7 -1.95 24.81 14.40
N ARG A 8 -2.39 24.13 13.34
CA ARG A 8 -2.83 22.73 13.41
C ARG A 8 -1.61 21.88 13.74
N GLN A 9 -1.48 21.54 15.02
CA GLN A 9 -0.52 20.57 15.52
C GLN A 9 -1.01 19.17 15.14
N TRP A 10 -0.47 18.60 14.07
CA TRP A 10 -0.60 17.17 13.80
C TRP A 10 0.30 16.44 14.79
N LYS A 11 -0.29 15.87 15.84
CA LYS A 11 0.40 14.91 16.69
C LYS A 11 0.60 13.65 15.85
N ILE A 12 1.83 13.43 15.39
CA ILE A 12 2.28 12.15 14.85
C ILE A 12 2.18 11.15 16.01
N PHE A 13 1.12 10.33 16.02
CA PHE A 13 1.04 9.21 16.94
C PHE A 13 1.94 8.09 16.39
N HIS A 14 3.20 8.08 16.82
CA HIS A 14 3.98 6.84 16.87
C HIS A 14 3.43 5.98 18.01
N ASN A 15 2.37 5.23 17.77
CA ASN A 15 2.06 4.07 18.59
C ASN A 15 1.29 3.04 17.76
N ALA A 16 1.98 1.98 17.33
CA ALA A 16 1.43 0.82 16.63
C ALA A 16 0.61 -0.10 17.55
N SER A 17 -0.11 0.45 18.53
CA SER A 17 -0.68 -0.32 19.64
C SER A 17 -2.15 -0.01 19.91
N GLU A 18 -2.96 0.42 18.93
CA GLU A 18 -4.40 0.59 19.21
C GLU A 18 -5.33 0.55 17.98
N TRP A 19 -4.90 -0.05 16.87
CA TRP A 19 -5.84 -0.42 15.81
C TRP A 19 -6.55 -1.72 16.21
N LYS A 20 -7.74 -1.60 16.82
CA LYS A 20 -8.67 -2.74 16.94
C LYS A 20 -9.15 -3.11 15.55
N MET A 21 -8.41 -4.01 14.92
CA MET A 21 -8.78 -4.65 13.65
C MET A 21 -10.14 -5.35 13.81
N PRO A 22 -11.11 -5.16 12.92
CA PRO A 22 -12.01 -6.25 12.61
C PRO A 22 -11.15 -7.33 11.93
N CYS A 23 -10.98 -8.48 12.59
CA CYS A 23 -10.38 -9.67 11.98
C CYS A 23 -11.24 -10.12 10.79
N ALA A 24 -11.08 -9.49 9.63
CA ALA A 24 -11.74 -9.88 8.40
C ALA A 24 -10.98 -11.08 7.81
N ARG A 25 -11.52 -12.26 8.13
CA ARG A 25 -11.32 -13.57 7.50
C ARG A 25 -10.60 -13.52 6.14
N VAL A 26 -9.28 -13.62 6.12
CA VAL A 26 -8.50 -13.91 4.91
C VAL A 26 -8.74 -15.38 4.56
N ARG A 27 -9.69 -15.65 3.66
CA ARG A 27 -10.06 -17.01 3.27
C ARG A 27 -8.99 -17.52 2.30
N GLN A 28 -7.99 -18.23 2.83
CA GLN A 28 -6.91 -18.87 2.07
C GLN A 28 -7.51 -19.75 0.96
N THR A 29 -7.27 -19.37 -0.29
CA THR A 29 -7.39 -20.29 -1.43
C THR A 29 -6.03 -20.29 -2.11
N LEU A 30 -5.14 -21.18 -1.65
CA LEU A 30 -3.81 -21.39 -2.23
C LEU A 30 -3.69 -22.86 -2.64
N HIS A 31 -3.87 -23.13 -3.93
CA HIS A 31 -3.46 -24.39 -4.54
C HIS A 31 -2.68 -24.10 -5.82
N ARG A 32 -1.41 -23.70 -5.63
CA ARG A 32 -0.33 -24.00 -6.57
C ARG A 32 1.01 -23.84 -5.84
N ARG A 33 1.72 -24.95 -5.66
CA ARG A 33 3.07 -24.98 -5.09
C ARG A 33 4.02 -24.25 -6.04
N ARG A 34 4.31 -22.98 -5.76
CA ARG A 34 5.41 -22.23 -6.40
C ARG A 34 6.54 -22.07 -5.37
N PRO A 35 7.81 -22.35 -5.74
CA PRO A 35 8.91 -22.25 -4.79
C PRO A 35 9.17 -20.77 -4.45
N SER A 36 9.31 -20.45 -3.17
CA SER A 36 9.69 -19.13 -2.62
C SER A 36 8.57 -18.10 -2.40
N LEU A 37 7.36 -18.52 -2.00
CA LEU A 37 6.42 -17.60 -1.35
C LEU A 37 6.94 -17.29 0.06
N ILE A 38 7.73 -16.23 0.20
CA ILE A 38 7.85 -15.53 1.47
C ILE A 38 6.50 -14.86 1.73
N TRP A 39 5.68 -15.45 2.62
CA TRP A 39 4.46 -14.81 3.12
C TRP A 39 4.85 -13.71 4.12
N ALA A 40 5.47 -12.65 3.62
CA ALA A 40 5.58 -11.40 4.36
C ALA A 40 4.30 -10.60 4.07
N ALA A 41 3.51 -10.33 5.10
CA ALA A 41 2.36 -9.44 4.99
C ALA A 41 2.86 -8.01 5.21
N GLY A 42 3.16 -7.31 4.11
CA GLY A 42 3.36 -5.86 4.13
C GLY A 42 2.01 -5.16 4.20
N ILE A 43 1.97 -4.02 4.89
CA ILE A 43 0.82 -3.11 4.85
C ILE A 43 1.33 -1.76 4.37
N TRP A 44 0.57 -1.10 3.50
CA TRP A 44 0.85 0.29 3.17
C TRP A 44 -0.41 1.13 3.02
N HIS A 45 -0.29 2.39 3.41
CA HIS A 45 -1.39 3.36 3.38
C HIS A 45 -0.98 4.54 2.49
N LEU A 46 -1.78 4.75 1.45
CA LEU A 46 -1.69 5.92 0.58
C LEU A 46 -2.78 6.91 0.99
N ASP A 47 -2.35 8.08 1.46
CA ASP A 47 -3.21 9.24 1.70
C ASP A 47 -3.07 10.20 0.52
N ILE A 48 -4.09 10.27 -0.33
CA ILE A 48 -4.08 11.11 -1.54
C ILE A 48 -4.28 12.58 -1.18
N ILE A 49 -4.99 12.85 -0.08
CA ILE A 49 -5.30 14.23 0.34
C ILE A 49 -4.04 14.94 0.84
N ASN A 50 -3.20 14.21 1.57
CA ASN A 50 -1.97 14.75 2.15
C ASN A 50 -0.71 14.40 1.34
N ASP A 51 -0.86 13.66 0.23
CA ASP A 51 0.25 13.11 -0.58
C ASP A 51 1.27 12.34 0.29
N GLN A 52 0.75 11.48 1.16
CA GLN A 52 1.56 10.71 2.10
C GLN A 52 1.49 9.22 1.81
N LEU A 53 2.66 8.59 1.79
CA LEU A 53 2.79 7.15 1.68
C LEU A 53 3.47 6.58 2.92
N ASN A 54 2.76 5.66 3.58
CA ASN A 54 3.25 5.01 4.79
C ASN A 54 3.41 3.52 4.52
N TRP A 55 4.63 3.01 4.62
CA TRP A 55 4.95 1.60 4.46
C TRP A 55 5.24 0.97 5.82
N SER A 56 4.75 -0.24 6.05
CA SER A 56 5.21 -1.06 7.17
C SER A 56 6.66 -1.53 6.92
N LYS A 57 7.35 -1.94 7.99
CA LYS A 57 8.74 -2.44 7.89
C LYS A 57 8.83 -3.65 6.98
N GLU A 58 7.82 -4.51 7.00
CA GLU A 58 7.68 -5.67 6.13
C GLU A 58 7.57 -5.25 4.66
N THR A 59 6.82 -4.18 4.36
CA THR A 59 6.72 -3.63 3.00
C THR A 59 8.09 -3.17 2.50
N TYR A 60 8.84 -2.41 3.30
CA TYR A 60 10.22 -2.04 2.95
C TYR A 60 11.07 -3.27 2.60
N GLN A 61 11.01 -4.33 3.40
CA GLN A 61 11.77 -5.57 3.18
C GLN A 61 11.33 -6.35 1.94
N ILE A 62 10.02 -6.38 1.63
CA ILE A 62 9.48 -7.03 0.43
C ILE A 62 10.05 -6.35 -0.81
N PHE A 63 9.96 -5.03 -0.85
CA PHE A 63 10.39 -4.18 -1.97
C PHE A 63 11.91 -3.96 -2.04
N GLY A 64 12.67 -4.40 -1.03
CA GLY A 64 14.13 -4.23 -1.00
C GLY A 64 14.55 -2.76 -0.85
N ILE A 65 13.72 -1.96 -0.17
CA ILE A 65 14.00 -0.55 0.12
C ILE A 65 14.51 -0.46 1.56
N GLU A 66 15.49 0.41 1.81
CA GLU A 66 15.96 0.68 3.16
C GLU A 66 14.82 1.23 4.03
N VAL A 67 14.65 0.64 5.22
CA VAL A 67 13.60 1.03 6.17
C VAL A 67 13.72 2.51 6.51
N ASP A 68 12.58 3.20 6.57
CA ASP A 68 12.47 4.65 6.84
C ASP A 68 13.02 5.56 5.73
N SER A 69 13.37 5.01 4.55
CA SER A 69 13.62 5.81 3.36
C SER A 69 12.35 6.54 2.90
N PRO A 70 12.46 7.74 2.31
CA PRO A 70 11.31 8.41 1.72
C PRO A 70 10.75 7.54 0.59
N VAL A 71 9.47 7.16 0.71
CA VAL A 71 8.73 6.37 -0.28
C VAL A 71 7.63 7.19 -0.92
N SER A 72 7.37 6.92 -2.18
CA SER A 72 6.34 7.52 -3.00
C SER A 72 5.67 6.45 -3.85
N LEU A 73 4.51 6.77 -4.43
CA LEU A 73 3.87 5.86 -5.38
C LEU A 73 4.77 5.55 -6.59
N GLY A 74 5.65 6.51 -6.96
CA GLY A 74 6.68 6.30 -7.97
C GLY A 74 7.67 5.18 -7.62
N ASN A 75 8.00 4.99 -6.33
CA ASN A 75 8.84 3.87 -5.88
C ASN A 75 8.15 2.53 -6.08
N PHE A 76 6.83 2.46 -5.82
CA PHE A 76 6.04 1.26 -6.10
C PHE A 76 6.03 0.94 -7.59
N VAL A 77 5.67 1.91 -8.45
CA VAL A 77 5.61 1.71 -9.90
C VAL A 77 6.99 1.33 -10.47
N ALA A 78 8.07 1.93 -9.97
CA ALA A 78 9.43 1.61 -10.39
C ALA A 78 9.88 0.19 -10.00
N ALA A 79 9.27 -0.41 -8.97
CA ALA A 79 9.54 -1.78 -8.57
C ALA A 79 8.76 -2.81 -9.38
N LEU A 80 7.73 -2.42 -10.16
CA LEU A 80 6.94 -3.35 -10.95
C LEU A 80 7.79 -3.98 -12.07
N HIS A 81 7.55 -5.27 -12.33
CA HIS A 81 8.08 -5.92 -13.52
C HIS A 81 7.42 -5.31 -14.78
N LEU A 82 8.21 -4.97 -15.80
CA LEU A 82 7.73 -4.26 -17.01
C LEU A 82 6.52 -4.92 -17.68
N GLU A 83 6.51 -6.25 -17.76
CA GLU A 83 5.39 -7.02 -18.33
C GLU A 83 4.09 -6.95 -17.50
N ASP A 84 4.19 -6.61 -16.22
CA ASP A 84 3.05 -6.55 -15.30
C ASP A 84 2.59 -5.10 -15.04
N THR A 85 3.39 -4.09 -15.42
CA THR A 85 3.12 -2.67 -15.16
C THR A 85 1.75 -2.23 -15.65
N ASP A 86 1.43 -2.44 -16.93
CA ASP A 86 0.16 -2.00 -17.52
C ASP A 86 -1.04 -2.66 -16.80
N ARG A 87 -0.94 -3.96 -16.52
CA ARG A 87 -2.00 -4.71 -15.84
C ARG A 87 -2.25 -4.22 -14.40
N VAL A 88 -1.19 -3.85 -13.69
CA VAL A 88 -1.29 -3.32 -12.33
C VAL A 88 -1.92 -1.92 -12.35
N LEU A 89 -1.50 -1.07 -13.27
CA LEU A 89 -2.08 0.27 -13.44
C LEU A 89 -3.56 0.21 -13.85
N ASP A 90 -3.92 -0.65 -14.80
CA ASP A 90 -5.32 -0.85 -15.20
C ASP A 90 -6.20 -1.32 -14.03
N ALA A 91 -5.69 -2.25 -13.22
CA ALA A 91 -6.39 -2.71 -12.02
C ALA A 91 -6.54 -1.58 -11.00
N TRP A 92 -5.52 -0.73 -10.85
CA TRP A 92 -5.56 0.42 -9.96
C TRP A 92 -6.58 1.46 -10.44
N ASP A 93 -6.60 1.80 -11.72
CA ASP A 93 -7.61 2.69 -12.32
C ASP A 93 -9.03 2.14 -12.15
N ALA A 94 -9.24 0.84 -12.37
CA ALA A 94 -10.53 0.21 -12.10
C ALA A 94 -10.92 0.30 -10.61
N ALA A 95 -9.95 0.15 -9.70
CA ALA A 95 -10.19 0.27 -8.27
C ALA A 95 -10.55 1.69 -7.83
N GLN A 96 -9.96 2.71 -8.47
CA GLN A 96 -10.37 4.10 -8.30
C GLN A 96 -11.79 4.38 -8.79
N LEU A 97 -12.42 3.47 -9.54
CA LEU A 97 -13.82 3.51 -9.93
C LEU A 97 -14.73 2.63 -9.07
N GLY A 98 -14.17 2.01 -8.01
CA GLY A 98 -14.90 1.16 -7.06
C GLY A 98 -14.82 -0.33 -7.34
N ALA A 99 -14.02 -0.78 -8.32
CA ALA A 99 -13.76 -2.21 -8.49
C ALA A 99 -12.91 -2.76 -7.33
N PRO A 100 -13.06 -4.04 -6.94
CA PRO A 100 -12.18 -4.65 -5.96
C PRO A 100 -10.76 -4.76 -6.51
N TYR A 101 -9.77 -4.31 -5.73
CA TYR A 101 -8.35 -4.49 -6.05
C TYR A 101 -7.81 -5.73 -5.33
N ASP A 102 -7.53 -6.78 -6.09
CA ASP A 102 -6.89 -8.02 -5.61
C ASP A 102 -6.09 -8.61 -6.78
N ILE A 103 -4.77 -8.40 -6.76
CA ILE A 103 -3.90 -8.69 -7.89
C ILE A 103 -2.62 -9.39 -7.44
N GLU A 104 -2.25 -10.46 -8.14
CA GLU A 104 -0.93 -11.08 -8.04
C GLU A 104 -0.06 -10.56 -9.17
N HIS A 105 1.15 -10.08 -8.87
CA HIS A 105 2.08 -9.56 -9.87
C HIS A 105 3.55 -9.73 -9.43
N ARG A 106 4.47 -9.45 -10.34
CA ARG A 106 5.92 -9.52 -10.11
C ARG A 106 6.49 -8.14 -9.82
N ILE A 107 7.39 -8.09 -8.84
CA ILE A 107 8.24 -6.93 -8.56
C ILE A 107 9.71 -7.31 -8.74
N ILE A 108 10.54 -6.32 -9.02
CA ILE A 108 12.00 -6.40 -8.99
C ILE A 108 12.49 -5.74 -7.71
N ALA A 109 13.01 -6.55 -6.79
CA ALA A 109 13.59 -6.09 -5.53
C ALA A 109 14.98 -6.68 -5.36
N ASP A 110 15.97 -5.84 -5.07
CA ASP A 110 17.40 -6.22 -4.98
C ASP A 110 17.91 -6.93 -6.24
N GLY A 111 17.40 -6.53 -7.42
CA GLY A 111 17.73 -7.15 -8.71
C GLY A 111 17.16 -8.56 -8.92
N LYS A 112 16.23 -8.99 -8.06
CA LYS A 112 15.56 -10.30 -8.15
C LYS A 112 14.06 -10.12 -8.37
N GLU A 113 13.51 -10.99 -9.22
CA GLU A 113 12.06 -11.10 -9.37
C GLU A 113 11.44 -11.74 -8.11
N LYS A 114 10.41 -11.11 -7.56
CA LYS A 114 9.58 -11.64 -6.46
C LYS A 114 8.11 -11.58 -6.86
N TRP A 115 7.35 -12.59 -6.46
CA TRP A 115 5.89 -12.60 -6.63
C TRP A 115 5.21 -12.04 -5.38
N VAL A 116 4.29 -11.10 -5.57
CA VAL A 116 3.50 -10.51 -4.50
C VAL A 116 2.01 -10.58 -4.85
N ARG A 117 1.17 -10.58 -3.81
CA ARG A 117 -0.27 -10.39 -3.94
C ARG A 117 -0.65 -9.15 -3.16
N GLU A 118 -1.32 -8.22 -3.82
CA GLU A 118 -1.81 -7.00 -3.21
C GLU A 118 -3.34 -7.01 -3.17
N ARG A 119 -3.88 -6.51 -2.06
CA ARG A 119 -5.32 -6.32 -1.91
C ARG A 119 -5.57 -4.96 -1.29
N ALA A 120 -6.27 -4.10 -2.01
CA ALA A 120 -6.52 -2.74 -1.54
C ALA A 120 -7.98 -2.54 -1.13
N GLU A 121 -8.18 -1.85 -0.02
CA GLU A 121 -9.42 -1.18 0.33
C GLU A 121 -9.29 0.30 -0.05
N ILE A 122 -10.12 0.73 -1.01
CA ILE A 122 -10.14 2.10 -1.52
C ILE A 122 -11.23 2.89 -0.79
N HIS A 123 -10.87 4.04 -0.23
CA HIS A 123 -11.80 4.94 0.44
C HIS A 123 -12.15 6.11 -0.45
N PHE A 124 -13.43 6.48 -0.45
CA PHE A 124 -14.00 7.53 -1.29
C PHE A 124 -14.65 8.62 -0.43
N ASN A 125 -14.66 9.85 -0.93
CA ASN A 125 -15.47 10.92 -0.37
C ASN A 125 -16.92 10.89 -0.90
N ASP A 126 -17.75 11.79 -0.39
CA ASP A 126 -19.16 11.94 -0.79
C ASP A 126 -19.36 12.31 -2.28
N ARG A 127 -18.29 12.71 -2.98
CA ARG A 127 -18.29 13.03 -4.41
C ARG A 127 -17.79 11.86 -5.28
N GLY A 128 -17.52 10.70 -4.69
CA GLY A 128 -17.01 9.52 -5.39
C GLY A 128 -15.53 9.63 -5.80
N GLN A 129 -14.77 10.55 -5.20
CA GLN A 129 -13.35 10.70 -5.46
C GLN A 129 -12.54 9.91 -4.43
N VAL A 130 -11.46 9.28 -4.86
CA VAL A 130 -10.57 8.52 -3.97
C VAL A 130 -9.86 9.48 -3.02
N ILE A 131 -9.86 9.14 -1.73
CA ILE A 131 -9.19 9.91 -0.67
C ILE A 131 -7.99 9.18 -0.06
N SER A 132 -8.08 7.85 0.02
CA SER A 132 -7.01 7.01 0.55
C SER A 132 -7.16 5.57 0.07
N ALA A 133 -6.08 4.81 0.19
CA ALA A 133 -6.07 3.37 -0.03
C ALA A 133 -5.26 2.68 1.06
N LEU A 134 -5.77 1.55 1.55
CA LEU A 134 -5.07 0.66 2.48
C LEU A 134 -4.85 -0.68 1.79
N VAL A 135 -3.60 -1.12 1.72
CA VAL A 135 -3.17 -2.38 1.09
C VAL A 135 -2.52 -3.29 2.12
#